data_AF-A0A662H8Q7-F1
#
_entry.id   AF-A0A662H8Q7-F1
#
_cell.length_a   1.000
_cell.length_b   1.000
_cell.length_c   1.000
_cell.angle_alpha   90.00
_cell.angle_beta   90.00
_cell.angle_gamma   90.00
#
_symmetry.space_group_name_H-M   'P 1'
#
loop_
_entity.id
_entity.type
_entity.pdbx_description
1 polymer ?
#
loop_
_entity_poly.entity_id
_entity_poly.type
_entity_poly.pdbx_seq_one_letter_code
_entity_poly.pdbx_strand_id
1 'polypeptide(L)'
;MCTTFLGALLARRLAEAGYEFVDYPYLVRLNPNIPFKTRGNGSVSLHVRVEREDLEVIEELVKSYVERLAERHGKTDATAVLVVGSAEPLREVYRRALVELVSPYSVRRLLKAVGARVIGGRKRGVVGAAASIGAYPLHSYTYELLLYRPLIARERCRGVEDYVEELDRLLRPYIFANVDYATGRVLATPHGPDPVIAGIRSVNPLLLSALAPRLCEAWGALMAIIYKSNQATGQHLTLLKSIADVRPYDSVVVKGRVASSPAVIKGGHVIFSLEDSTGRVE
;
A
#
# COMPACT_ATOMS: atom_id res chain seq x y z
N MET A 1 -6.07 -12.64 4.87
CA MET A 1 -4.81 -12.27 5.53
C MET A 1 -4.29 -11.00 4.86
N CYS A 2 -3.80 -10.04 5.64
CA CYS A 2 -3.38 -8.72 5.15
C CYS A 2 -1.88 -8.70 4.81
N THR A 3 -1.51 -8.12 3.66
CA THR A 3 -0.13 -7.93 3.21
C THR A 3 0.73 -7.20 4.25
N THR A 4 0.18 -6.19 4.93
CA THR A 4 0.93 -5.40 5.91
C THR A 4 1.19 -6.16 7.21
N PHE A 5 0.32 -7.10 7.59
CA PHE A 5 0.55 -7.97 8.73
C PHE A 5 1.70 -8.95 8.45
N LEU A 6 1.74 -9.52 7.24
CA LEU A 6 2.86 -10.36 6.80
C LEU A 6 4.18 -9.57 6.80
N GLY A 7 4.16 -8.37 6.22
CA GLY A 7 5.32 -7.48 6.22
C GLY A 7 5.81 -7.13 7.63
N ALA A 8 4.88 -6.93 8.58
CA ALA A 8 5.22 -6.63 9.96
C ALA A 8 5.84 -7.81 10.70
N LEU A 9 5.33 -9.03 10.47
CA LEU A 9 5.94 -10.25 11.00
C LEU A 9 7.34 -10.47 10.45
N LEU A 10 7.54 -10.33 9.14
CA LEU A 10 8.86 -10.46 8.52
C LEU A 10 9.82 -9.39 9.04
N ALA A 11 9.37 -8.14 9.14
CA ALA A 11 10.19 -7.05 9.68
C ALA A 11 10.65 -7.33 11.11
N ARG A 12 9.74 -7.80 11.97
CA ARG A 12 10.05 -8.19 13.34
C ARG A 12 11.07 -9.34 13.39
N ARG A 13 10.88 -10.39 12.58
CA ARG A 13 11.79 -11.54 12.55
C ARG A 13 13.19 -11.19 12.06
N LEU A 14 13.28 -10.33 11.05
CA LEU A 14 14.58 -9.84 10.57
C LEU A 14 15.27 -8.97 11.63
N ALA A 15 14.53 -8.11 12.32
CA ALA A 15 15.09 -7.30 13.41
C ALA A 15 15.56 -8.16 14.60
N GLU A 16 14.77 -9.16 15.01
CA GLU A 16 15.14 -10.12 16.08
C GLU A 16 16.39 -10.96 15.71
N ALA A 17 16.61 -11.21 14.41
CA ALA A 17 17.80 -11.87 13.90
C ALA A 17 19.01 -10.94 13.72
N GLY A 18 18.87 -9.64 14.04
CA GLY A 18 19.98 -8.68 14.01
C GLY A 18 20.23 -8.00 12.66
N TYR A 19 19.37 -8.20 11.65
CA TYR A 19 19.53 -7.53 10.36
C TYR A 19 19.25 -6.03 10.46
N GLU A 20 20.15 -5.22 9.89
CA GLU A 20 20.00 -3.77 9.86
C GLU A 20 19.04 -3.34 8.75
N PHE A 21 18.03 -2.52 9.10
CA PHE A 21 17.12 -1.91 8.14
C PHE A 21 17.71 -0.62 7.56
N VAL A 22 17.67 -0.51 6.23
CA VAL A 22 18.19 0.66 5.51
C VAL A 22 17.23 1.86 5.59
N ASP A 23 15.94 1.60 5.73
CA ASP A 23 14.87 2.60 5.91
C ASP A 23 13.70 1.90 6.63
N TYR A 24 12.65 2.66 6.97
CA TYR A 24 11.38 2.08 7.41
C TYR A 24 10.85 1.07 6.38
N PRO A 25 10.09 0.04 6.80
CA PRO A 25 9.27 -0.76 5.91
C PRO A 25 8.39 0.14 5.02
N TYR A 26 8.27 -0.19 3.73
CA TYR A 26 7.44 0.59 2.81
C TYR A 26 6.04 -0.01 2.69
N LEU A 27 5.03 0.85 2.68
CA LEU A 27 3.65 0.54 2.28
C LEU A 27 3.31 1.35 1.03
N VAL A 28 3.39 0.70 -0.13
CA VAL A 28 3.22 1.36 -1.43
C VAL A 28 1.82 1.09 -1.96
N ARG A 29 1.03 2.15 -2.13
CA ARG A 29 -0.26 2.15 -2.82
C ARG A 29 -0.04 2.36 -4.32
N LEU A 30 -0.56 1.44 -5.11
CA LEU A 30 -0.50 1.47 -6.57
C LEU A 30 -1.80 2.03 -7.15
N ASN A 31 -1.91 2.02 -8.48
CA ASN A 31 -3.05 2.58 -9.21
C ASN A 31 -4.40 2.14 -8.61
N PRO A 32 -5.24 3.08 -8.14
CA PRO A 32 -6.51 2.73 -7.53
C PRO A 32 -7.51 2.13 -8.53
N ASN A 33 -7.33 2.29 -9.83
CA ASN A 33 -8.33 1.90 -10.84
C ASN A 33 -8.24 0.42 -11.25
N ILE A 34 -7.27 -0.35 -10.72
CA ILE A 34 -7.08 -1.76 -11.09
C ILE A 34 -8.23 -2.65 -10.58
N PRO A 35 -8.92 -3.43 -11.43
CA PRO A 35 -10.12 -4.18 -11.05
C PRO A 35 -9.83 -5.49 -10.29
N PHE A 36 -8.59 -5.96 -10.39
CA PHE A 36 -8.11 -7.19 -9.74
C PHE A 36 -7.44 -6.91 -8.39
N LYS A 37 -7.46 -5.66 -7.91
CA LYS A 37 -6.86 -5.27 -6.63
C LYS A 37 -7.54 -5.98 -5.46
N THR A 38 -6.74 -6.31 -4.45
CA THR A 38 -7.27 -6.44 -3.08
C THR A 38 -7.59 -5.03 -2.56
N ARG A 39 -8.38 -4.92 -1.48
CA ARG A 39 -8.80 -3.61 -0.95
C ARG A 39 -7.60 -2.68 -0.77
N GLY A 40 -7.60 -1.58 -1.53
CA GLY A 40 -6.57 -0.53 -1.49
C GLY A 40 -5.29 -0.79 -2.29
N ASN A 41 -5.19 -1.83 -3.12
CA ASN A 41 -4.07 -2.07 -4.06
C ASN A 41 -2.66 -1.79 -3.48
N GLY A 42 -2.38 -2.30 -2.28
CA GLY A 42 -1.16 -2.02 -1.54
C GLY A 42 -0.16 -3.18 -1.60
N SER A 43 1.12 -2.87 -1.70
CA SER A 43 2.24 -3.80 -1.57
C SER A 43 3.22 -3.30 -0.51
N VAL A 44 4.01 -4.21 0.07
CA VAL A 44 5.04 -3.87 1.06
C VAL A 44 6.41 -4.25 0.56
N SER A 45 7.45 -3.53 1.01
CA SER A 45 8.84 -3.92 0.83
C SER A 45 9.64 -3.63 2.09
N LEU A 46 10.64 -4.47 2.34
CA LEU A 46 11.60 -4.34 3.42
C LEU A 46 12.98 -4.19 2.78
N HIS A 47 13.78 -3.26 3.27
CA HIS A 47 15.12 -2.97 2.74
C HIS A 47 16.11 -3.20 3.87
N VAL A 48 16.91 -4.25 3.78
CA VAL A 48 17.82 -4.71 4.83
C VAL A 48 19.22 -4.91 4.27
N ARG A 49 20.24 -4.66 5.10
CA ARG A 49 21.63 -5.06 4.81
C ARG A 49 21.81 -6.51 5.22
N VAL A 50 22.37 -7.30 4.32
CA VAL A 50 22.52 -8.75 4.47
C VAL A 50 23.88 -9.14 3.92
N GLU A 51 24.55 -10.07 4.60
CA GLU A 51 25.68 -10.76 4.04
C GLU A 51 25.19 -11.77 2.98
N ARG A 52 26.06 -12.17 2.05
CA ARG A 52 25.64 -13.03 0.92
C ARG A 52 25.24 -14.42 1.39
N GLU A 53 25.88 -14.89 2.46
CA GLU A 53 25.68 -16.19 3.09
C GLU A 53 24.27 -16.32 3.70
N ASP A 54 23.68 -15.20 4.13
CA ASP A 54 22.36 -15.16 4.77
C ASP A 54 21.19 -15.19 3.76
N LEU A 55 21.47 -15.05 2.46
CA LEU A 55 20.44 -14.90 1.44
C LEU A 55 19.51 -16.13 1.36
N GLU A 56 20.07 -17.33 1.51
CA GLU A 56 19.27 -18.57 1.50
C GLU A 56 18.39 -18.69 2.75
N VAL A 57 18.91 -18.29 3.91
CA VAL A 57 18.16 -18.26 5.18
C VAL A 57 16.98 -17.31 5.08
N ILE A 58 17.20 -16.11 4.52
CA ILE A 58 16.14 -15.11 4.33
C ILE A 58 15.11 -15.60 3.31
N GLU A 59 15.54 -16.22 2.22
CA GLU A 59 14.61 -16.78 1.23
C GLU A 59 13.68 -17.83 1.86
N GLU A 60 14.24 -18.79 2.60
CA GLU A 60 13.45 -19.85 3.23
C GLU A 60 12.55 -19.30 4.35
N LEU A 61 13.02 -18.28 5.10
CA LEU A 61 12.19 -17.54 6.05
C LEU A 61 10.98 -16.93 5.34
N VAL A 62 11.19 -16.16 4.27
CA VAL A 62 10.10 -15.51 3.52
C VAL A 62 9.14 -16.56 2.95
N LYS A 63 9.67 -17.62 2.36
CA LYS A 63 8.91 -18.73 1.80
C LYS A 63 8.02 -19.40 2.84
N SER A 64 8.56 -19.76 4.00
CA SER A 64 7.79 -20.40 5.08
C SER A 64 6.62 -19.52 5.56
N TYR A 65 6.81 -18.21 5.66
CA TYR A 65 5.76 -17.27 6.07
C TYR A 65 4.71 -17.08 4.98
N VAL A 66 5.12 -16.95 3.72
CA VAL A 66 4.20 -16.87 2.58
C VAL A 66 3.36 -18.15 2.51
N GLU A 67 3.95 -19.34 2.60
CA GLU A 67 3.23 -20.60 2.51
C GLU A 67 2.26 -20.82 3.68
N ARG A 68 2.66 -20.45 4.90
CA ARG A 68 1.85 -20.64 6.12
C ARG A 68 0.68 -19.66 6.21
N LEU A 69 0.86 -18.41 5.76
CA LEU A 69 -0.08 -17.34 6.03
C LEU A 69 -0.86 -16.87 4.79
N ALA A 70 -0.44 -17.24 3.58
CA ALA A 70 -1.19 -16.93 2.37
C ALA A 70 -2.57 -17.59 2.41
N GLU A 71 -3.62 -16.77 2.36
CA GLU A 71 -4.96 -17.27 2.09
C GLU A 71 -5.04 -17.81 0.67
N ARG A 72 -5.42 -19.09 0.55
CA ARG A 72 -5.57 -19.78 -0.74
C ARG A 72 -6.91 -19.50 -1.45
N HIS A 73 -7.79 -18.69 -0.85
CA HIS A 73 -9.13 -18.42 -1.39
C HIS A 73 -9.22 -17.05 -2.08
N GLY A 74 -9.95 -17.00 -3.21
CA GLY A 74 -10.36 -15.76 -3.88
C GLY A 74 -9.37 -15.17 -4.89
N LYS A 75 -9.32 -13.83 -4.94
CA LYS A 75 -8.45 -13.04 -5.86
C LYS A 75 -6.98 -12.98 -5.41
N THR A 76 -6.65 -13.60 -4.29
CA THR A 76 -5.36 -13.47 -3.60
C THR A 76 -4.27 -14.25 -4.35
N ASP A 77 -3.13 -13.60 -4.57
CA ASP A 77 -1.94 -14.18 -5.19
C ASP A 77 -0.72 -13.76 -4.37
N ALA A 78 -0.52 -14.43 -3.24
CA ALA A 78 0.58 -14.13 -2.34
C ALA A 78 1.92 -14.32 -3.08
N THR A 79 2.65 -13.22 -3.21
CA THR A 79 3.90 -13.15 -3.98
C THR A 79 4.91 -12.37 -3.17
N ALA A 80 6.11 -12.93 -3.03
CA ALA A 80 7.28 -12.20 -2.55
C ALA A 80 8.36 -12.22 -3.64
N VAL A 81 9.17 -11.16 -3.66
CA VAL A 81 10.28 -11.00 -4.58
C VAL A 81 11.48 -10.56 -3.75
N LEU A 82 12.60 -11.24 -3.93
CA LEU A 82 13.88 -10.87 -3.32
C LEU A 82 14.80 -10.37 -4.43
N VAL A 83 15.38 -9.20 -4.22
CA VAL A 83 16.36 -8.57 -5.11
C VAL A 83 17.58 -8.20 -4.28
N VAL A 84 18.76 -8.63 -4.73
CA VAL A 84 20.04 -8.24 -4.13
C VAL A 84 20.63 -7.12 -4.96
N GLY A 85 21.07 -6.05 -4.30
CA GLY A 85 21.66 -4.89 -4.96
C GLY A 85 20.63 -3.81 -5.29
N SER A 86 20.77 -3.18 -6.47
CA SER A 86 20.03 -1.97 -6.81
C SER A 86 18.56 -2.25 -7.18
N ALA A 87 17.65 -1.43 -6.64
CA ALA A 87 16.24 -1.40 -7.04
C ALA A 87 15.99 -0.60 -8.34
N GLU A 88 17.03 0.03 -8.90
CA GLU A 88 16.93 0.91 -10.07
C GLU A 88 16.16 0.28 -11.25
N PRO A 89 16.43 -0.98 -11.65
CA PRO A 89 15.73 -1.58 -12.79
C PRO A 89 14.22 -1.70 -12.58
N LEU A 90 13.74 -1.71 -11.33
CA LEU A 90 12.33 -1.86 -10.98
C LEU A 90 11.60 -0.52 -10.82
N ARG A 91 12.31 0.61 -10.85
CA ARG A 91 11.71 1.95 -10.71
C ARG A 91 10.65 2.23 -11.75
N GLU A 92 10.87 1.77 -12.98
CA GLU A 92 9.90 1.96 -14.05
C GLU A 92 8.63 1.14 -13.82
N VAL A 93 8.74 -0.05 -13.22
CA VAL A 93 7.57 -0.84 -12.82
C VAL A 93 6.74 -0.07 -11.80
N TYR A 94 7.39 0.55 -10.81
CA TYR A 94 6.71 1.38 -9.83
C TYR A 94 5.98 2.58 -10.48
N ARG A 95 6.69 3.38 -11.30
CA ARG A 95 6.10 4.55 -11.97
C ARG A 95 4.87 4.17 -12.80
N ARG A 96 4.98 3.12 -13.60
CA ARG A 96 3.86 2.64 -14.43
C ARG A 96 2.73 2.07 -13.57
N ALA A 97 3.06 1.29 -12.54
CA ALA A 97 2.05 0.69 -11.66
C ALA A 97 1.26 1.71 -10.82
N LEU A 98 1.72 2.96 -10.72
CA LEU A 98 0.96 4.07 -10.11
C LEU A 98 -0.17 4.57 -11.02
N VAL A 99 -0.01 4.51 -12.34
CA VAL A 99 -0.85 5.26 -13.29
C VAL A 99 -1.53 4.40 -14.37
N GLU A 100 -1.08 3.17 -14.58
CA GLU A 100 -1.60 2.31 -15.66
C GLU A 100 -1.68 0.82 -15.27
N LEU A 101 -2.29 0.00 -16.12
CA LEU A 101 -2.34 -1.45 -15.98
C LEU A 101 -1.05 -2.10 -16.50
N VAL A 102 -0.20 -2.57 -15.59
CA VAL A 102 1.09 -3.22 -15.94
C VAL A 102 0.92 -4.72 -16.15
N SER A 103 1.56 -5.24 -17.22
CA SER A 103 1.53 -6.67 -17.57
C SER A 103 2.43 -7.51 -16.64
N PRO A 104 1.89 -8.52 -15.93
CA PRO A 104 2.69 -9.43 -15.10
C PRO A 104 3.78 -10.17 -15.88
N TYR A 105 3.53 -10.46 -17.17
CA TYR A 105 4.50 -11.13 -18.03
C TYR A 105 5.76 -10.27 -18.23
N SER A 106 5.56 -8.97 -18.52
CA SER A 106 6.68 -8.03 -18.68
C SER A 106 7.50 -7.89 -17.39
N VAL A 107 6.84 -7.83 -16.24
CA VAL A 107 7.50 -7.75 -14.93
C VAL A 107 8.28 -9.02 -14.62
N ARG A 108 7.75 -10.22 -14.91
CA ARG A 108 8.49 -11.48 -14.72
C ARG A 108 9.75 -11.56 -15.58
N ARG A 109 9.69 -11.10 -16.83
CA ARG A 109 10.88 -11.04 -17.70
C ARG A 109 11.95 -10.13 -17.11
N LEU A 110 11.56 -8.95 -16.61
CA LEU A 110 12.47 -8.03 -15.95
C LEU A 110 13.07 -8.63 -14.67
N LEU A 111 12.25 -9.24 -13.82
CA LEU A 111 12.72 -9.91 -12.59
C LEU A 111 13.74 -11.02 -12.89
N LYS A 112 13.53 -11.80 -13.96
CA LYS A 112 14.51 -12.80 -14.41
C LYS A 112 15.81 -12.13 -14.87
N ALA A 113 15.73 -11.03 -15.61
CA ALA A 113 16.90 -10.32 -16.12
C ALA A 113 17.77 -9.72 -15.00
N VAL A 114 17.17 -9.31 -13.88
CA VAL A 114 17.89 -8.78 -12.71
C VAL A 114 18.28 -9.85 -11.69
N GLY A 115 18.05 -11.13 -11.98
CA GLY A 115 18.40 -12.23 -11.07
C GLY A 115 17.55 -12.28 -9.78
N ALA A 116 16.33 -11.74 -9.81
CA ALA A 116 15.45 -11.75 -8.64
C ALA A 116 14.93 -13.17 -8.32
N ARG A 117 14.80 -13.49 -7.02
CA ARG A 117 14.15 -14.72 -6.55
C ARG A 117 12.66 -14.44 -6.33
N VAL A 118 11.79 -15.23 -6.96
CA VAL A 118 10.33 -15.04 -6.88
C VAL A 118 9.72 -16.20 -6.12
N ILE A 119 9.02 -15.88 -5.03
CA ILE A 119 8.37 -16.85 -4.14
C ILE A 119 6.86 -16.73 -4.28
N GLY A 120 6.18 -17.85 -4.53
CA GLY A 120 4.73 -17.87 -4.76
C GLY A 120 4.35 -17.22 -6.09
N GLY A 121 3.23 -16.49 -6.11
CA GLY A 121 2.84 -15.64 -7.23
C GLY A 121 2.64 -16.36 -8.56
N ARG A 122 1.46 -16.96 -8.78
CA ARG A 122 1.09 -17.55 -10.09
C ARG A 122 0.40 -16.56 -11.03
N LYS A 123 -0.08 -15.42 -10.50
CA LYS A 123 -0.90 -14.45 -11.22
C LYS A 123 -0.22 -13.07 -11.22
N ARG A 124 -0.88 -12.06 -10.64
CA ARG A 124 -0.58 -10.62 -10.75
C ARG A 124 0.22 -10.05 -9.57
N GLY A 125 0.39 -10.80 -8.47
CA GLY A 125 1.04 -10.26 -7.26
C GLY A 125 2.49 -9.81 -7.49
N VAL A 126 3.14 -10.36 -8.52
CA VAL A 126 4.49 -9.99 -8.96
C VAL A 126 4.62 -8.50 -9.34
N VAL A 127 3.56 -7.89 -9.88
CA VAL A 127 3.58 -6.45 -10.23
C VAL A 127 3.67 -5.63 -8.96
N GLY A 128 2.87 -5.98 -7.94
CA GLY A 128 2.86 -5.30 -6.65
C GLY A 128 4.20 -5.41 -5.93
N ALA A 129 4.74 -6.63 -5.86
CA ALA A 129 6.02 -6.88 -5.20
C ALA A 129 7.20 -6.15 -5.89
N ALA A 130 7.26 -6.20 -7.22
CA ALA A 130 8.29 -5.48 -7.96
C ALA A 130 8.13 -3.95 -7.84
N ALA A 131 6.90 -3.45 -7.87
CA ALA A 131 6.62 -2.01 -7.74
C ALA A 131 6.95 -1.48 -6.34
N SER A 132 6.70 -2.24 -5.25
CA SER A 132 7.11 -1.79 -3.91
C SER A 132 8.63 -1.71 -3.76
N ILE A 133 9.37 -2.68 -4.31
CA ILE A 133 10.84 -2.64 -4.35
C ILE A 133 11.32 -1.44 -5.19
N GLY A 134 10.75 -1.26 -6.38
CA GLY A 134 11.08 -0.17 -7.30
C GLY A 134 10.74 1.23 -6.76
N ALA A 135 9.94 1.33 -5.70
CA ALA A 135 9.66 2.59 -5.02
C ALA A 135 10.85 3.10 -4.19
N TYR A 136 11.92 2.30 -4.00
CA TYR A 136 13.07 2.69 -3.20
C TYR A 136 14.10 3.55 -3.96
N PRO A 137 14.58 4.67 -3.37
CA PRO A 137 14.03 5.33 -2.19
C PRO A 137 12.73 6.09 -2.51
N LEU A 138 11.78 6.12 -1.57
CA LEU A 138 10.56 6.91 -1.74
C LEU A 138 10.89 8.40 -1.59
N HIS A 139 10.58 9.21 -2.61
CA HIS A 139 10.90 10.65 -2.63
C HIS A 139 9.80 11.55 -2.08
N SER A 140 8.53 11.17 -2.25
CA SER A 140 7.39 11.84 -1.61
C SER A 140 6.66 10.79 -0.80
N TYR A 141 6.50 11.07 0.50
CA TYR A 141 6.00 10.09 1.45
C TYR A 141 5.37 10.73 2.68
N THR A 142 4.54 9.93 3.32
CA THR A 142 4.06 10.11 4.69
C THR A 142 4.34 8.82 5.46
N TYR A 143 3.87 8.74 6.70
CA TYR A 143 4.00 7.56 7.54
C TYR A 143 2.63 7.09 8.04
N GLU A 144 2.47 5.79 8.22
CA GLU A 144 1.26 5.16 8.79
C GLU A 144 1.69 4.17 9.88
N LEU A 145 1.28 4.44 11.12
CA LEU A 145 1.40 3.51 12.24
C LEU A 145 0.24 2.53 12.18
N LEU A 146 0.53 1.26 11.90
CA LEU A 146 -0.46 0.19 11.91
C LEU A 146 -0.34 -0.60 13.22
N LEU A 147 -1.47 -0.72 13.92
CA LEU A 147 -1.62 -1.58 15.10
C LEU A 147 -2.41 -2.82 14.73
N TYR A 148 -2.00 -3.98 15.26
CA TYR A 148 -2.58 -5.26 14.89
C TYR A 148 -3.09 -6.05 16.10
N ARG A 149 -4.19 -6.76 15.89
CA ARG A 149 -4.70 -7.79 16.79
C ARG A 149 -4.29 -9.20 16.32
N PRO A 150 -4.41 -10.23 17.17
CA PRO A 150 -4.17 -11.62 16.77
C PRO A 150 -5.05 -12.06 15.60
N LEU A 151 -4.54 -12.96 14.74
CA LEU A 151 -5.27 -13.46 13.55
C LEU A 151 -6.54 -14.27 13.88
N ILE A 152 -6.67 -14.74 15.12
CA ILE A 152 -7.87 -15.43 15.61
C ILE A 152 -9.03 -14.46 15.85
N ALA A 153 -8.75 -13.19 16.16
CA ALA A 153 -9.75 -12.15 16.33
C ALA A 153 -10.23 -11.67 14.95
N ARG A 154 -11.53 -11.82 14.69
CA ARG A 154 -12.16 -11.55 13.39
C ARG A 154 -13.39 -10.65 13.48
N GLU A 155 -13.67 -10.11 14.65
CA GLU A 155 -14.77 -9.18 14.91
C GLU A 155 -14.63 -7.96 13.98
N ARG A 156 -15.72 -7.40 13.47
CA ARG A 156 -15.64 -6.23 12.58
C ARG A 156 -15.50 -4.92 13.34
N CYS A 157 -16.15 -4.80 14.49
CA CYS A 157 -15.97 -3.67 15.38
C CYS A 157 -14.58 -3.72 16.00
N ARG A 158 -13.90 -2.57 16.12
CA ARG A 158 -12.60 -2.47 16.79
C ARG A 158 -12.72 -1.95 18.22
N GLY A 159 -13.79 -1.20 18.52
CA GLY A 159 -14.02 -0.63 19.86
C GLY A 159 -13.01 0.46 20.21
N VAL A 160 -12.36 1.06 19.19
CA VAL A 160 -11.35 2.11 19.35
C VAL A 160 -11.73 3.40 18.63
N GLU A 161 -12.89 3.43 17.99
CA GLU A 161 -13.35 4.51 17.13
C GLU A 161 -13.40 5.86 17.89
N ASP A 162 -14.00 5.89 19.08
CA ASP A 162 -14.07 7.11 19.91
C ASP A 162 -12.69 7.62 20.32
N TYR A 163 -11.77 6.70 20.68
CA TYR A 163 -10.40 7.05 21.03
C TYR A 163 -9.61 7.59 19.83
N VAL A 164 -9.87 7.05 18.63
CA VAL A 164 -9.29 7.59 17.40
C VAL A 164 -9.78 9.01 17.16
N GLU A 165 -11.07 9.29 17.37
CA GLU A 165 -11.59 10.64 17.23
C GLU A 165 -10.98 11.62 18.22
N GLU A 166 -10.85 11.22 19.49
CA GLU A 166 -10.21 12.03 20.52
C GLU A 166 -8.74 12.30 20.16
N LEU A 167 -7.99 11.27 19.80
CA LEU A 167 -6.60 11.39 19.37
C LEU A 167 -6.47 12.35 18.18
N ASP A 168 -7.37 12.24 17.20
CA ASP A 168 -7.38 13.09 16.01
C ASP A 168 -7.69 14.55 16.35
N ARG A 169 -8.65 14.82 17.26
CA ARG A 169 -8.92 16.18 17.75
C ARG A 169 -7.70 16.79 18.45
N LEU A 170 -6.98 16.00 19.25
CA LEU A 170 -5.84 16.45 20.04
C LEU A 170 -4.59 16.73 19.19
N LEU A 171 -4.37 15.95 18.14
CA LEU A 171 -3.09 15.94 17.41
C LEU A 171 -3.16 16.50 15.99
N ARG A 172 -4.33 16.95 15.50
CA ARG A 172 -4.38 17.70 14.24
C ARG A 172 -3.56 19.00 14.33
N PRO A 173 -2.86 19.40 13.25
CA PRO A 173 -2.76 18.74 11.94
C PRO A 173 -1.60 17.73 11.83
N TYR A 174 -0.91 17.39 12.94
CA TYR A 174 0.26 16.51 12.93
C TYR A 174 -0.09 15.05 12.59
N ILE A 175 -1.31 14.63 12.90
CA ILE A 175 -1.94 13.45 12.30
C ILE A 175 -3.08 13.87 11.39
N PHE A 176 -3.37 13.07 10.36
CA PHE A 176 -4.33 13.45 9.33
C PHE A 176 -5.09 12.26 8.75
N ALA A 177 -6.24 12.55 8.13
CA ALA A 177 -7.08 11.56 7.44
C ALA A 177 -7.44 10.33 8.29
N ASN A 178 -7.58 10.50 9.61
CA ASN A 178 -8.05 9.45 10.52
C ASN A 178 -9.56 9.54 10.78
N VAL A 179 -10.15 10.74 10.68
CA VAL A 179 -11.59 10.99 10.77
C VAL A 179 -12.06 11.95 9.67
N ASP A 180 -13.17 11.60 9.03
CA ASP A 180 -13.96 12.50 8.19
C ASP A 180 -15.04 13.16 9.05
N TYR A 181 -14.80 14.40 9.49
CA TYR A 181 -15.75 15.14 10.32
C TYR A 181 -16.99 15.60 9.56
N ALA A 182 -16.95 15.68 8.22
CA ALA A 182 -18.15 16.07 7.46
C ALA A 182 -19.21 14.96 7.50
N THR A 183 -18.78 13.70 7.57
CA THR A 183 -19.67 12.53 7.63
C THR A 183 -19.71 11.86 9.01
N GLY A 184 -18.88 12.30 9.96
CA GLY A 184 -18.73 11.67 11.28
C GLY A 184 -18.09 10.29 11.23
N ARG A 185 -17.32 9.99 10.17
CA ARG A 185 -16.79 8.65 9.92
C ARG A 185 -15.33 8.54 10.33
N VAL A 186 -15.02 7.55 11.18
CA VAL A 186 -13.63 7.13 11.44
C VAL A 186 -13.06 6.38 10.24
N LEU A 187 -11.97 6.89 9.68
CA LEU A 187 -11.26 6.38 8.50
C LEU A 187 -10.07 5.49 8.85
N ALA A 188 -9.47 5.68 10.04
CA ALA A 188 -8.29 4.94 10.47
C ALA A 188 -8.60 3.49 10.86
N THR A 189 -9.85 3.16 11.19
CA THR A 189 -10.26 1.78 11.51
C THR A 189 -10.84 1.08 10.27
N PRO A 190 -10.43 -0.17 9.99
CA PRO A 190 -10.98 -0.92 8.87
C PRO A 190 -12.29 -1.62 9.26
N HIS A 191 -13.21 -1.77 8.31
CA HIS A 191 -14.49 -2.47 8.52
C HIS A 191 -14.43 -4.00 8.29
N GLY A 192 -13.29 -4.52 7.81
CA GLY A 192 -13.15 -5.94 7.44
C GLY A 192 -12.80 -6.84 8.64
N PRO A 193 -12.73 -8.17 8.42
CA PRO A 193 -12.21 -9.13 9.41
C PRO A 193 -10.67 -9.12 9.47
N ASP A 194 -10.02 -8.12 8.89
CA ASP A 194 -8.56 -8.02 8.86
C ASP A 194 -7.97 -7.84 10.28
N PRO A 195 -6.66 -8.09 10.45
CA PRO A 195 -6.02 -7.97 11.76
C PRO A 195 -5.65 -6.54 12.13
N VAL A 196 -5.94 -5.53 11.30
CA VAL A 196 -5.58 -4.14 11.63
C VAL A 196 -6.60 -3.59 12.62
N ILE A 197 -6.14 -3.07 13.75
CA ILE A 197 -6.95 -2.33 14.73
C ILE A 197 -7.22 -0.94 14.18
N ALA A 198 -6.16 -0.17 13.93
CA ALA A 198 -6.21 1.17 13.36
C ALA A 198 -4.92 1.49 12.60
N GLY A 199 -5.00 2.45 11.67
CA GLY A 199 -3.88 3.05 10.97
C GLY A 199 -3.82 4.56 11.17
N ILE A 200 -2.86 5.03 11.97
CA ILE A 200 -2.71 6.47 12.28
C ILE A 200 -1.67 7.07 11.35
N ARG A 201 -2.04 8.11 10.60
CA ARG A 201 -1.16 8.74 9.60
C ARG A 201 -0.55 10.05 10.08
N SER A 202 0.72 10.25 9.76
CA SER A 202 1.46 11.48 10.08
C SER A 202 2.57 11.72 9.05
N VAL A 203 3.04 12.96 8.95
CA VAL A 203 4.30 13.30 8.26
C VAL A 203 5.51 13.12 9.18
N ASN A 204 5.29 12.94 10.49
CA ASN A 204 6.33 12.82 11.51
C ASN A 204 6.37 11.38 12.08
N PRO A 205 7.40 10.58 11.74
CA PRO A 205 7.51 9.22 12.26
C PRO A 205 7.89 9.17 13.74
N LEU A 206 8.55 10.19 14.28
CA LEU A 206 8.92 10.25 15.70
C LEU A 206 7.68 10.43 16.58
N LEU A 207 6.71 11.22 16.13
CA LEU A 207 5.40 11.34 16.79
C LEU A 207 4.71 9.96 16.85
N LEU A 208 4.66 9.25 15.72
CA LEU A 208 4.07 7.91 15.67
C LEU A 208 4.81 6.94 16.59
N SER A 209 6.14 7.00 16.64
CA SER A 209 6.96 6.17 17.51
C SER A 209 6.69 6.45 18.99
N ALA A 210 6.49 7.71 19.36
CA ALA A 210 6.16 8.10 20.74
C ALA A 210 4.76 7.66 21.16
N LEU A 211 3.80 7.61 20.22
CA LEU A 211 2.44 7.15 20.49
C LEU A 211 2.34 5.63 20.58
N ALA A 212 3.14 4.90 19.79
CA ALA A 212 2.97 3.46 19.60
C ALA A 212 2.89 2.64 20.91
N PRO A 213 3.77 2.81 21.93
CA PRO A 213 3.68 2.02 23.15
C PRO A 213 2.35 2.22 23.91
N ARG A 214 1.90 3.48 24.03
CA ARG A 214 0.65 3.81 24.73
C ARG A 214 -0.57 3.28 23.99
N LEU A 215 -0.58 3.40 22.66
CA LEU A 215 -1.67 2.86 21.84
C LEU A 215 -1.69 1.34 21.84
N CYS A 216 -0.51 0.68 21.85
CA CYS A 216 -0.44 -0.77 21.97
C CYS A 216 -1.04 -1.27 23.27
N GLU A 217 -0.70 -0.61 24.39
CA GLU A 217 -1.23 -0.95 25.71
C GLU A 217 -2.74 -0.67 25.78
N ALA A 218 -3.16 0.56 25.44
CA ALA A 218 -4.55 0.99 25.57
C ALA A 218 -5.52 0.20 24.66
N TRP A 219 -5.06 -0.20 23.46
CA TRP A 219 -5.91 -0.89 22.48
C TRP A 219 -5.64 -2.39 22.38
N GLY A 220 -4.82 -2.95 23.28
CA GLY A 220 -4.51 -4.38 23.31
C GLY A 220 -3.85 -4.90 22.04
N ALA A 221 -2.98 -4.10 21.41
CA ALA A 221 -2.33 -4.48 20.17
C ALA A 221 -1.25 -5.54 20.40
N LEU A 222 -1.31 -6.62 19.62
CA LEU A 222 -0.28 -7.66 19.57
C LEU A 222 1.05 -7.14 19.02
N MET A 223 0.97 -6.20 18.08
CA MET A 223 2.11 -5.68 17.34
C MET A 223 1.74 -4.32 16.76
N ALA A 224 2.74 -3.44 16.66
CA ALA A 224 2.64 -2.22 15.89
C ALA A 224 3.86 -2.05 14.98
N ILE A 225 3.69 -1.33 13.88
CA ILE A 225 4.77 -1.01 12.95
C ILE A 225 4.49 0.32 12.26
N ILE A 226 5.54 1.10 12.02
CA ILE A 226 5.46 2.32 11.22
C ILE A 226 5.90 1.96 9.80
N TYR A 227 5.01 2.19 8.84
CA TYR A 227 5.34 2.13 7.43
C TYR A 227 5.61 3.53 6.88
N LYS A 228 6.66 3.68 6.06
CA LYS A 228 6.82 4.81 5.15
C LYS A 228 5.99 4.54 3.90
N SER A 229 5.19 5.51 3.47
CA SER A 229 4.11 5.27 2.53
C SER A 229 3.98 6.40 1.53
N ASN A 230 3.50 6.09 0.32
CA ASN A 230 3.12 7.11 -0.66
C ASN A 230 1.66 7.57 -0.57
N GLN A 231 0.94 7.21 0.50
CA GLN A 231 -0.41 7.73 0.75
C GLN A 231 -0.39 9.27 0.88
N ALA A 232 -1.48 9.92 0.48
CA ALA A 232 -1.66 11.37 0.56
C ALA A 232 -0.61 12.22 -0.21
N THR A 233 0.09 11.64 -1.18
CA THR A 233 1.11 12.34 -2.00
C THR A 233 0.64 12.76 -3.39
N GLY A 234 -0.49 12.24 -3.86
CA GLY A 234 -0.97 12.48 -5.23
C GLY A 234 -0.13 11.81 -6.33
N GLN A 235 0.80 10.90 -6.00
CA GLN A 235 1.73 10.31 -6.98
C GLN A 235 1.08 9.54 -8.15
N HIS A 236 -0.17 9.11 -8.02
CA HIS A 236 -0.95 8.49 -9.10
C HIS A 236 -1.56 9.51 -10.08
N LEU A 237 -1.42 10.82 -9.83
CA LEU A 237 -1.94 11.91 -10.66
C LEU A 237 -0.80 12.65 -11.36
N THR A 238 0.11 11.89 -11.97
CA THR A 238 1.31 12.41 -12.63
C THR A 238 1.28 12.28 -14.15
N LEU A 239 0.38 11.44 -14.69
CA LEU A 239 0.30 11.15 -16.11
C LEU A 239 -0.68 12.08 -16.81
N LEU A 240 -0.16 13.08 -17.53
CA LEU A 240 -0.95 13.93 -18.42
C LEU A 240 -1.25 13.18 -19.73
N LYS A 241 -2.52 13.14 -20.15
CA LYS A 241 -2.93 12.56 -21.44
C LYS A 241 -3.89 13.48 -22.19
N SER A 242 -3.87 13.34 -23.52
CA SER A 242 -5.00 13.76 -24.35
C SER A 242 -6.18 12.82 -24.13
N ILE A 243 -7.40 13.29 -24.38
CA ILE A 243 -8.61 12.48 -24.21
C ILE A 243 -8.55 11.19 -25.05
N ALA A 244 -8.09 11.27 -26.30
CA ALA A 244 -8.02 10.11 -27.19
C ALA A 244 -7.06 9.00 -26.68
N ASP A 245 -6.07 9.36 -25.85
CA ASP A 245 -5.06 8.43 -25.33
C ASP A 245 -5.44 7.78 -23.99
N VAL A 246 -6.55 8.21 -23.38
CA VAL A 246 -7.03 7.66 -22.11
C VAL A 246 -7.50 6.23 -22.33
N ARG A 247 -6.95 5.31 -21.53
CA ARG A 247 -7.33 3.89 -21.58
C ARG A 247 -8.06 3.50 -20.30
N PRO A 248 -8.89 2.45 -20.35
CA PRO A 248 -9.47 1.87 -19.15
C PRO A 248 -8.38 1.56 -18.11
N TYR A 249 -8.69 1.87 -16.85
CA TYR A 249 -7.82 1.68 -15.68
C TYR A 249 -6.65 2.64 -15.56
N ASP A 250 -6.52 3.64 -16.42
CA ASP A 250 -5.54 4.69 -16.21
C ASP A 250 -5.93 5.59 -15.04
N SER A 251 -4.92 6.12 -14.35
CA SER A 251 -5.05 7.24 -13.42
C SER A 251 -4.32 8.42 -14.04
N VAL A 252 -5.09 9.38 -14.56
CA VAL A 252 -4.59 10.43 -15.46
C VAL A 252 -5.07 11.80 -15.05
N VAL A 253 -4.28 12.80 -15.46
CA VAL A 253 -4.70 14.19 -15.51
C VAL A 253 -5.06 14.49 -16.96
N VAL A 254 -6.25 15.07 -17.16
CA VAL A 254 -6.72 15.53 -18.47
C VAL A 254 -7.06 17.01 -18.35
N LYS A 255 -6.76 17.78 -19.40
CA LYS A 255 -7.11 19.20 -19.50
C LYS A 255 -8.00 19.38 -20.71
N GLY A 256 -9.12 20.06 -20.53
CA GLY A 256 -10.10 20.30 -21.59
C GLY A 256 -11.15 21.31 -21.18
N ARG A 257 -12.12 21.53 -22.07
CA ARG A 257 -13.29 22.37 -21.83
C ARG A 257 -14.46 21.49 -21.39
N VAL A 258 -15.26 21.98 -20.45
CA VAL A 258 -16.53 21.32 -20.10
C VAL A 258 -17.45 21.36 -21.32
N ALA A 259 -17.82 20.17 -21.80
CA ALA A 259 -18.55 19.96 -23.04
C ALA A 259 -20.06 19.76 -22.82
N SER A 260 -20.47 19.40 -21.59
CA SER A 260 -21.87 19.31 -21.20
C SER A 260 -22.09 19.86 -19.78
N SER A 261 -23.29 20.39 -19.52
CA SER A 261 -23.69 20.74 -18.17
C SER A 261 -23.73 19.51 -17.26
N PRO A 262 -23.36 19.62 -15.97
CA PRO A 262 -23.46 18.52 -15.03
C PRO A 262 -24.91 18.03 -14.84
N ALA A 263 -25.10 16.71 -14.87
CA ALA A 263 -26.38 16.05 -14.67
C ALA A 263 -26.31 15.07 -13.50
N VAL A 264 -27.35 15.06 -12.66
CA VAL A 264 -27.48 14.09 -11.56
C VAL A 264 -28.19 12.85 -12.09
N ILE A 265 -27.56 11.68 -11.96
CA ILE A 265 -28.16 10.40 -12.32
C ILE A 265 -28.64 9.63 -11.08
N LYS A 266 -29.39 8.55 -11.31
CA LYS A 266 -29.86 7.65 -10.24
C LYS A 266 -28.68 7.18 -9.38
N GLY A 267 -28.82 7.31 -8.06
CA GLY A 267 -27.75 7.05 -7.10
C GLY A 267 -26.99 8.30 -6.63
N GLY A 268 -27.34 9.48 -7.16
CA GLY A 268 -26.75 10.76 -6.73
C GLY A 268 -25.39 11.07 -7.35
N HIS A 269 -24.97 10.30 -8.37
CA HIS A 269 -23.75 10.59 -9.11
C HIS A 269 -23.96 11.80 -10.02
N VAL A 270 -22.97 12.70 -10.07
CA VAL A 270 -22.95 13.85 -10.98
C VAL A 270 -22.03 13.53 -12.14
N ILE A 271 -22.54 13.59 -13.36
CA ILE A 271 -21.82 13.26 -14.59
C ILE A 271 -21.80 14.49 -15.50
N PHE A 272 -20.67 14.74 -16.15
CA PHE A 272 -20.51 15.73 -17.21
C PHE A 272 -19.41 15.27 -18.15
N SER A 273 -19.34 15.84 -19.35
CA SER A 273 -18.30 15.52 -20.32
C SER A 273 -17.26 16.64 -20.44
N LEU A 274 -16.02 16.23 -20.70
CA LEU A 274 -14.89 17.09 -21.01
C LEU A 274 -14.48 16.86 -22.47
N GLU A 275 -14.09 17.90 -23.17
CA GLU A 275 -13.55 17.80 -24.54
C GLU A 275 -12.22 18.55 -24.69
N ASP A 276 -11.36 18.03 -25.56
CA ASP A 276 -10.11 18.65 -25.99
C ASP A 276 -10.01 18.53 -27.53
N SER A 277 -8.86 18.89 -28.12
CA SER A 277 -8.67 18.81 -29.57
C SER A 277 -8.65 17.38 -30.13
N THR A 278 -8.63 16.36 -29.28
CA THR A 278 -8.48 14.94 -29.65
C THR A 278 -9.76 14.13 -29.44
N GLY A 279 -10.67 14.58 -28.57
CA GLY A 279 -11.93 13.90 -28.37
C GLY A 279 -12.76 14.43 -27.21
N ARG A 280 -13.73 13.61 -26.78
CA ARG A 280 -14.61 13.86 -25.64
C ARG A 280 -14.62 12.64 -24.71
N VAL A 281 -14.59 12.88 -23.40
CA VAL A 281 -14.68 11.87 -22.35
C VAL A 281 -15.76 12.25 -21.34
N GLU A 282 -16.37 11.24 -20.73
CA GLU A 282 -17.32 11.36 -19.62
C GLU A 282 -16.65 10.94 -18.30
#